data_AF-A0A2V4DXJ2-F1
#
_entry.id   AF-A0A2V4DXJ2-F1
#
_cell.length_a   1.000
_cell.length_b   1.000
_cell.length_c   1.000
_cell.angle_alpha   90.00
_cell.angle_beta   90.00
_cell.angle_gamma   90.00
#
_symmetry.space_group_name_H-M   'P 1'
#
loop_
_entity.id
_entity.type
_entity.pdbx_description
1 polymer ?
#
loop_
_entity_poly.entity_id
_entity_poly.type
_entity_poly.pdbx_seq_one_letter_code
_entity_poly.pdbx_strand_id
1 'polypeptide(L)'
;MKKIALLGLACLVLSGCGTVQKTIKKEPTITMTEADINQLAQNNISKNMNELENKEGFKCDIYDSNGIHNWYFLEEFQFVLQNKLSPLKKSPILDSGKIYCVIDKYGNNIPRTYNVNVVERGLINNVEYSINYSDFSGNIGNDSKSSDNYWMFGCRTDKMNDKKECSADNYSANVSILKNKHGYLLQIGYDHYPGKKVSIRINKDKVLNSWREDGTFNYQISNNIIKSIKNNDVVYVRYVKWPYENEITNQLDVSYFKEVLRLLDTIYNLH
;
A
#
# COMPACT_ATOMS: atom_id res chain seq x y z
N MET A 1 6.54 47.23 -9.67
CA MET A 1 7.55 47.36 -10.74
C MET A 1 8.71 48.22 -10.25
N LYS A 2 9.89 47.65 -9.99
CA LYS A 2 11.14 48.40 -9.81
C LYS A 2 12.31 47.53 -10.32
N LYS A 3 12.88 47.92 -11.47
CA LYS A 3 14.26 47.57 -11.82
C LYS A 3 15.16 48.54 -11.05
N ILE A 4 16.20 48.04 -10.39
CA ILE A 4 17.36 48.84 -10.02
C ILE A 4 18.59 48.06 -10.47
N ALA A 5 19.25 48.57 -11.50
CA ALA A 5 20.62 48.22 -11.81
C ALA A 5 21.49 49.39 -11.35
N LEU A 6 22.58 49.12 -10.64
CA LEU A 6 23.66 50.08 -10.47
C LEU A 6 24.99 49.38 -10.70
N LEU A 7 25.68 49.82 -11.75
CA LEU A 7 27.07 49.54 -12.04
C LEU A 7 27.61 50.82 -12.65
N GLY A 8 28.67 51.38 -12.08
CA GLY A 8 29.19 52.66 -12.55
C GLY A 8 30.16 53.32 -11.57
N LEU A 9 31.45 53.05 -11.75
CA LEU A 9 32.50 53.99 -11.38
C LEU A 9 33.29 54.34 -12.65
N ALA A 10 33.32 55.63 -12.94
CA ALA A 10 34.23 56.43 -13.79
C ALA A 10 35.05 55.77 -14.94
N CYS A 11 34.97 56.42 -16.11
CA CYS A 11 36.08 56.96 -16.94
C CYS A 11 37.47 56.29 -16.94
N LEU A 12 38.24 56.28 -18.04
CA LEU A 12 38.35 57.29 -19.12
C LEU A 12 38.91 56.65 -20.41
N VAL A 13 38.69 57.29 -21.56
CA VAL A 13 39.20 56.84 -22.88
C VAL A 13 40.68 57.18 -23.03
N LEU A 14 41.49 56.28 -23.61
CA LEU A 14 42.55 56.64 -24.56
C LEU A 14 43.00 55.45 -25.43
N SER A 15 43.31 55.77 -26.67
CA SER A 15 43.69 54.91 -27.80
C SER A 15 44.78 53.87 -27.55
N GLY A 16 44.57 52.63 -28.03
CA GLY A 16 45.60 51.59 -28.14
C GLY A 16 45.20 50.54 -29.18
N CYS A 17 46.10 50.26 -30.14
CA CYS A 17 45.85 49.34 -31.25
C CYS A 17 45.82 47.88 -30.80
N GLY A 18 44.92 47.06 -31.36
CA GLY A 18 44.93 45.60 -31.16
C GLY A 18 43.53 44.97 -31.13
N THR A 19 43.06 44.51 -32.29
CA THR A 19 41.89 43.62 -32.38
C THR A 19 42.25 42.23 -31.85
N VAL A 20 42.31 42.08 -30.52
CA VAL A 20 42.36 40.76 -29.88
C VAL A 20 40.99 40.12 -30.08
N GLN A 21 40.87 39.28 -31.11
CA GLN A 21 39.78 38.31 -31.20
C GLN A 21 39.91 37.36 -30.00
N LYS A 22 39.23 37.71 -28.91
CA LYS A 22 39.13 36.86 -27.73
C LYS A 22 38.22 35.70 -28.11
N THR A 23 38.82 34.63 -28.62
CA THR A 23 38.12 33.39 -28.95
C THR A 23 37.46 32.89 -27.68
N ILE A 24 36.16 33.17 -27.52
CA ILE A 24 35.36 32.53 -26.49
C ILE A 24 35.33 31.07 -26.87
N LYS A 25 36.19 30.26 -26.22
CA LYS A 25 36.07 28.81 -26.26
C LYS A 25 34.69 28.52 -25.69
N LYS A 26 33.75 28.23 -26.60
CA LYS A 26 32.41 27.74 -26.24
C LYS A 26 32.65 26.53 -25.37
N GLU A 27 32.26 26.59 -24.10
CA GLU A 27 32.42 25.45 -23.20
C GLU A 27 31.77 24.23 -23.85
N PRO A 28 32.43 23.05 -23.83
CA PRO A 28 31.86 21.87 -24.44
C PRO A 28 30.51 21.62 -23.81
N THR A 29 29.45 21.69 -24.61
CA THR A 29 28.10 21.39 -24.17
C THR A 29 28.07 19.90 -23.86
N ILE A 30 28.24 19.53 -22.59
CA ILE A 30 28.19 18.15 -22.13
C ILE A 30 26.74 17.67 -22.29
N THR A 31 26.47 17.02 -23.41
CA THR A 31 25.19 16.35 -23.65
C THR A 31 25.20 15.05 -22.88
N MET A 32 24.58 15.03 -21.69
CA MET A 32 24.30 13.79 -20.98
C MET A 32 23.38 12.91 -21.83
N THR A 33 23.68 11.62 -21.89
CA THR A 33 22.78 10.63 -22.46
C THR A 33 21.65 10.31 -21.47
N GLU A 34 20.57 9.70 -21.96
CA GLU A 34 19.50 9.19 -21.10
C GLU A 34 20.03 8.17 -20.07
N ALA A 35 21.03 7.36 -20.44
CA ALA A 35 21.69 6.44 -19.53
C ALA A 35 22.43 7.16 -18.39
N ASP A 36 23.13 8.26 -18.68
CA ASP A 36 23.82 9.07 -17.66
C ASP A 36 22.82 9.72 -16.68
N ILE A 37 21.69 10.22 -17.20
CA ILE A 37 20.60 10.79 -16.40
C ILE A 37 20.00 9.72 -15.48
N ASN A 38 19.74 8.53 -16.01
CA ASN A 38 19.17 7.42 -15.24
C ASN A 38 20.13 6.93 -14.15
N GLN A 39 21.43 6.82 -14.45
CA GLN A 39 22.44 6.42 -13.47
C GLN A 39 22.61 7.47 -12.35
N LEU A 40 22.63 8.76 -12.69
CA LEU A 40 22.72 9.84 -11.70
C LEU A 40 21.48 9.87 -10.79
N ALA A 41 20.29 9.68 -11.35
CA ALA A 41 19.04 9.57 -10.58
C ALA A 41 19.10 8.42 -9.56
N GLN A 42 19.52 7.22 -10.00
CA GLN A 42 19.63 6.05 -9.12
C GLN A 42 20.69 6.22 -8.01
N ASN A 43 21.82 6.87 -8.31
CA ASN A 43 22.81 7.24 -7.31
C ASN A 43 22.25 8.20 -6.25
N ASN A 44 21.50 9.23 -6.69
CA ASN A 44 20.86 10.20 -5.80
C ASN A 44 19.78 9.57 -4.92
N ILE A 45 18.93 8.69 -5.47
CA ILE A 45 17.97 7.90 -4.68
C ILE A 45 18.72 7.08 -3.63
N SER A 46 19.71 6.29 -4.06
CA SER A 46 20.46 5.39 -3.17
C SER A 46 21.14 6.12 -2.01
N LYS A 47 21.76 7.28 -2.26
CA LYS A 47 22.40 8.11 -1.22
C LYS A 47 21.39 8.59 -0.18
N ASN A 48 20.34 9.27 -0.61
CA ASN A 48 19.36 9.87 0.30
C ASN A 48 18.51 8.82 1.02
N MET A 49 18.28 7.65 0.40
CA MET A 49 17.64 6.52 1.06
C MET A 49 18.52 5.95 2.17
N ASN A 50 19.83 5.75 1.95
CA ASN A 50 20.75 5.36 3.03
C ASN A 50 20.74 6.37 4.19
N GLU A 51 20.61 7.67 3.93
CA GLU A 51 20.47 8.69 4.99
C GLU A 51 19.15 8.52 5.79
N LEU A 52 18.05 8.20 5.12
CA LEU A 52 16.76 7.93 5.77
C LEU A 52 16.79 6.62 6.59
N GLU A 53 17.36 5.54 6.05
CA GLU A 53 17.51 4.25 6.74
C GLU A 53 18.33 4.40 8.03
N ASN A 54 19.47 5.11 7.97
CA ASN A 54 20.31 5.37 9.14
C ASN A 54 19.61 6.22 10.21
N LYS A 55 18.67 7.09 9.82
CA LYS A 55 17.94 7.98 10.74
C LYS A 55 16.74 7.30 11.38
N GLU A 56 15.97 6.53 10.61
CA GLU A 56 14.67 5.98 11.02
C GLU A 56 14.74 4.48 11.40
N GLY A 57 15.88 3.81 11.18
CA GLY A 57 16.14 2.45 11.68
C GLY A 57 15.45 1.31 10.93
N PHE A 58 14.97 1.57 9.71
CA PHE A 58 14.46 0.54 8.80
C PHE A 58 15.41 0.34 7.62
N LYS A 59 15.33 -0.81 6.96
CA LYS A 59 16.12 -1.16 5.78
C LYS A 59 15.21 -1.72 4.70
N CYS A 60 15.37 -1.26 3.46
CA CYS A 60 14.69 -1.77 2.28
C CYS A 60 15.60 -2.71 1.48
N ASP A 61 14.99 -3.72 0.87
CA ASP A 61 15.67 -4.59 -0.09
C ASP A 61 15.64 -3.99 -1.50
N ILE A 62 14.59 -3.21 -1.80
CA ILE A 62 14.32 -2.63 -3.12
C ILE A 62 13.78 -1.19 -2.95
N TYR A 63 14.26 -0.28 -3.80
CA TYR A 63 13.70 1.07 -3.96
C TYR A 63 12.84 1.12 -5.23
N ASP A 64 11.56 1.46 -5.08
CA ASP A 64 10.56 1.47 -6.15
C ASP A 64 10.14 2.91 -6.45
N SER A 65 10.75 3.51 -7.48
CA SER A 65 10.51 4.90 -7.91
C SER A 65 9.71 5.00 -9.21
N ASN A 66 9.01 3.94 -9.62
CA ASN A 66 8.38 3.84 -10.95
C ASN A 66 7.32 4.92 -11.23
N GLY A 67 6.78 5.58 -10.20
CA GLY A 67 5.85 6.71 -10.33
C GLY A 67 6.51 8.08 -10.57
N ILE A 68 7.85 8.18 -10.59
CA ILE A 68 8.57 9.46 -10.67
C ILE A 68 9.54 9.43 -11.86
N HIS A 69 9.40 10.38 -12.78
CA HIS A 69 10.32 10.49 -13.92
C HIS A 69 11.74 10.88 -13.47
N ASN A 70 12.75 10.23 -14.03
CA ASN A 70 14.17 10.38 -13.65
C ASN A 70 14.72 11.82 -13.75
N TRP A 71 14.15 12.68 -14.60
CA TRP A 71 14.53 14.09 -14.68
C TRP A 71 14.19 14.89 -13.41
N TYR A 72 13.21 14.44 -12.62
CA TYR A 72 12.96 15.00 -11.29
C TYR A 72 14.02 14.62 -10.26
N PHE A 73 14.92 13.66 -10.55
CA PHE A 73 15.96 13.18 -9.63
C PHE A 73 17.36 13.80 -9.86
N LEU A 74 17.44 14.89 -10.64
CA LEU A 74 18.68 15.60 -10.98
C LEU A 74 19.09 16.72 -10.00
N GLU A 75 18.18 17.16 -9.11
CA GLU A 75 18.44 18.14 -8.04
C GLU A 75 18.69 17.45 -6.67
N GLU A 76 18.70 18.20 -5.56
CA GLU A 76 18.69 17.63 -4.21
C GLU A 76 17.26 17.54 -3.66
N PHE A 77 16.92 16.46 -2.95
CA PHE A 77 15.57 16.18 -2.43
C PHE A 77 15.57 15.84 -0.95
N GLN A 78 14.38 15.92 -0.36
CA GLN A 78 14.13 15.41 0.98
C GLN A 78 13.08 14.30 0.92
N PHE A 79 13.49 13.09 1.34
CA PHE A 79 12.55 12.00 1.58
C PHE A 79 11.91 12.16 2.95
N VAL A 80 10.58 12.05 2.99
CA VAL A 80 9.77 12.08 4.19
C VAL A 80 9.03 10.77 4.27
N LEU A 81 9.21 10.03 5.35
CA LEU A 81 8.43 8.85 5.63
C LEU A 81 6.97 9.29 5.86
N GLN A 82 6.02 8.80 5.05
CA GLN A 82 4.66 9.34 5.04
C GLN A 82 3.93 9.14 6.38
N ASN A 83 4.22 8.03 7.05
CA ASN A 83 3.68 7.66 8.35
C ASN A 83 4.82 7.07 9.20
N LYS A 84 4.82 7.33 10.51
CA LYS A 84 5.71 6.59 11.42
C LYS A 84 5.46 5.09 11.24
N LEU A 85 6.52 4.31 11.02
CA LEU A 85 6.39 2.86 10.90
C LEU A 85 5.72 2.30 12.16
N SER A 86 4.82 1.33 11.95
CA SER A 86 4.31 0.52 13.03
C SER A 86 5.48 -0.14 13.77
N PRO A 87 5.46 -0.23 15.12
CA PRO A 87 6.52 -0.88 15.90
C PRO A 87 6.47 -2.40 15.72
N LEU A 88 6.91 -2.86 14.55
CA LEU A 88 6.98 -4.26 14.17
C LEU A 88 8.04 -4.99 14.97
N LYS A 89 7.66 -6.14 15.53
CA LYS A 89 8.57 -7.06 16.23
C LYS A 89 9.46 -7.87 15.28
N LYS A 90 9.15 -7.85 13.98
CA LYS A 90 9.82 -8.63 12.92
C LYS A 90 9.68 -7.90 11.58
N SER A 91 10.77 -7.89 10.80
CA SER A 91 10.80 -7.49 9.39
C SER A 91 11.79 -8.40 8.65
N PRO A 92 11.43 -9.02 7.51
CA PRO A 92 10.07 -9.09 6.96
C PRO A 92 9.11 -9.90 7.87
N ILE A 93 7.83 -9.58 7.78
CA ILE A 93 6.72 -10.22 8.47
C ILE A 93 6.67 -11.71 8.10
N LEU A 94 6.72 -12.03 6.80
CA LEU A 94 6.84 -13.40 6.30
C LEU A 94 8.24 -13.63 5.70
N ASP A 95 8.77 -14.84 5.85
CA ASP A 95 10.16 -15.16 5.45
C ASP A 95 10.39 -15.12 3.92
N SER A 96 9.30 -15.11 3.13
CA SER A 96 9.27 -14.93 1.68
C SER A 96 9.16 -13.47 1.24
N GLY A 97 8.98 -12.54 2.18
CA GLY A 97 8.77 -11.12 1.90
C GLY A 97 10.06 -10.39 1.57
N LYS A 98 9.93 -9.38 0.71
CA LYS A 98 10.95 -8.34 0.49
C LYS A 98 10.39 -6.98 0.84
N ILE A 99 11.22 -6.11 1.39
CA ILE A 99 10.86 -4.76 1.79
C ILE A 99 11.10 -3.79 0.63
N TYR A 100 10.01 -3.20 0.14
CA TYR A 100 10.00 -2.16 -0.88
C TYR A 100 9.84 -0.80 -0.22
N CYS A 101 10.78 0.10 -0.50
CA CYS A 101 10.62 1.53 -0.29
C CYS A 101 9.98 2.11 -1.55
N VAL A 102 8.66 2.26 -1.54
CA VAL A 102 7.90 2.90 -2.62
C VAL A 102 8.02 4.41 -2.46
N ILE A 103 8.48 5.08 -3.51
CA ILE A 103 8.79 6.51 -3.51
C ILE A 103 7.75 7.24 -4.36
N ASP A 104 6.97 8.10 -3.72
CA ASP A 104 5.88 8.87 -4.34
C ASP A 104 6.12 10.37 -4.19
N LYS A 105 5.64 11.20 -5.12
CA LYS A 105 5.75 12.66 -5.01
C LYS A 105 4.89 13.19 -3.84
N TYR A 106 5.43 14.09 -3.02
CA TYR A 106 4.69 14.71 -1.91
C TYR A 106 3.67 15.75 -2.39
N GLY A 107 2.56 15.28 -2.96
CA GLY A 107 1.48 16.11 -3.49
C GLY A 107 1.95 17.17 -4.49
N ASN A 108 1.21 18.27 -4.57
CA ASN A 108 1.52 19.41 -5.45
C ASN A 108 2.16 20.60 -4.71
N ASN A 109 2.29 20.55 -3.37
CA ASN A 109 2.41 21.76 -2.55
C ASN A 109 3.80 22.00 -1.92
N ILE A 110 4.73 21.03 -1.98
CA ILE A 110 6.11 21.22 -1.52
C ILE A 110 7.07 20.78 -2.63
N PRO A 111 7.85 21.70 -3.24
CA PRO A 111 8.90 21.34 -4.19
C PRO A 111 9.95 20.44 -3.53
N ARG A 112 10.40 19.41 -4.24
CA ARG A 112 11.52 18.52 -3.87
C ARG A 112 11.31 17.65 -2.60
N THR A 113 10.08 17.49 -2.13
CA THR A 113 9.72 16.50 -1.11
C THR A 113 9.06 15.27 -1.72
N TYR A 114 9.40 14.09 -1.20
CA TYR A 114 8.84 12.81 -1.62
C TYR A 114 8.38 12.00 -0.41
N ASN A 115 7.23 11.34 -0.53
CA ASN A 115 6.77 10.33 0.40
C ASN A 115 7.57 9.04 0.19
N VAL A 116 7.98 8.41 1.29
CA VAL A 116 8.42 7.01 1.30
C VAL A 116 7.37 6.18 2.02
N ASN A 117 6.86 5.17 1.32
CA ASN A 117 5.96 4.15 1.82
C ASN A 117 6.71 2.83 1.91
N VAL A 118 6.79 2.25 3.11
CA VAL A 118 7.45 0.95 3.33
C VAL A 118 6.41 -0.16 3.19
N VAL A 119 6.61 -1.02 2.20
CA VAL A 119 5.67 -2.07 1.80
C VAL A 119 6.41 -3.39 1.70
N GLU A 120 5.95 -4.41 2.40
CA GLU A 120 6.40 -5.78 2.14
C GLU A 120 5.60 -6.36 0.99
N ARG A 121 6.27 -7.00 0.02
CA ARG A 121 5.63 -7.80 -1.03
C ARG A 121 6.28 -9.19 -1.08
N GLY A 122 5.51 -10.23 -1.39
CA GLY A 122 6.03 -11.59 -1.47
C GLY A 122 5.00 -12.62 -1.90
N LEU A 123 5.30 -13.90 -1.67
CA LEU A 123 4.44 -15.03 -2.02
C LEU A 123 4.09 -15.89 -0.79
N ILE A 124 2.81 -16.27 -0.68
CA ILE A 124 2.35 -17.37 0.19
C ILE A 124 1.80 -18.46 -0.74
N ASN A 125 2.47 -19.62 -0.82
CA ASN A 125 2.06 -20.74 -1.68
C ASN A 125 1.80 -20.32 -3.15
N ASN A 126 2.68 -19.48 -3.71
CA ASN A 126 2.57 -18.83 -5.03
C ASN A 126 1.40 -17.84 -5.20
N VAL A 127 0.76 -17.41 -4.12
CA VAL A 127 -0.21 -16.30 -4.12
C VAL A 127 0.51 -15.02 -3.68
N GLU A 128 0.43 -13.97 -4.51
CA GLU A 128 1.03 -12.67 -4.23
C GLU A 128 0.30 -11.96 -3.09
N TYR A 129 1.08 -11.29 -2.22
CA TYR A 129 0.57 -10.45 -1.15
C TYR A 129 1.35 -9.13 -1.04
N SER A 130 0.71 -8.13 -0.43
CA SER A 130 1.37 -6.89 -0.01
C SER A 130 0.89 -6.43 1.37
N ILE A 131 1.78 -5.81 2.15
CA ILE A 131 1.50 -5.26 3.50
C ILE A 131 2.18 -3.90 3.65
N ASN A 132 1.41 -2.86 3.95
CA ASN A 132 1.92 -1.53 4.31
C ASN A 132 2.36 -1.51 5.78
N TYR A 133 3.61 -1.11 6.04
CA TYR A 133 4.19 -1.09 7.39
C TYR A 133 3.68 0.07 8.26
N SER A 134 2.96 1.03 7.67
CA SER A 134 2.37 2.16 8.39
C SER A 134 1.15 1.79 9.25
N ASP A 135 0.30 0.90 8.75
CA ASP A 135 -1.04 0.65 9.28
C ASP A 135 -1.50 -0.82 9.16
N PHE A 136 -0.63 -1.71 8.67
CA PHE A 136 -0.95 -3.11 8.37
C PHE A 136 -2.09 -3.30 7.36
N SER A 137 -2.40 -2.28 6.55
CA SER A 137 -3.27 -2.46 5.38
C SER A 137 -2.55 -3.25 4.30
N GLY A 138 -3.28 -3.94 3.43
CA GLY A 138 -2.65 -4.80 2.42
C GLY A 138 -3.63 -5.53 1.52
N ASN A 139 -3.13 -6.49 0.77
CA ASN A 139 -3.92 -7.42 -0.04
C ASN A 139 -3.25 -8.79 -0.22
N ILE A 140 -4.02 -9.77 -0.68
CA ILE A 140 -3.55 -11.05 -1.21
C ILE A 140 -4.44 -11.47 -2.37
N GLY A 141 -3.86 -12.13 -3.37
CA GLY A 141 -4.55 -12.57 -4.58
C GLY A 141 -4.12 -11.75 -5.81
N ASN A 142 -5.05 -11.56 -6.76
CA ASN A 142 -4.79 -10.74 -7.95
C ASN A 142 -4.65 -9.24 -7.59
N ASP A 143 -4.16 -8.40 -8.51
CA ASP A 143 -3.97 -6.95 -8.27
C ASP A 143 -5.26 -6.11 -8.23
N SER A 144 -6.40 -6.63 -8.71
CA SER A 144 -7.64 -5.85 -8.85
C SER A 144 -8.69 -6.18 -7.79
N LYS A 145 -9.20 -5.15 -7.09
CA LYS A 145 -10.36 -5.23 -6.18
C LYS A 145 -11.64 -5.78 -6.82
N SER A 146 -11.71 -5.81 -8.16
CA SER A 146 -12.82 -6.38 -8.91
C SER A 146 -12.67 -7.88 -9.20
N SER A 147 -11.57 -8.51 -8.77
CA SER A 147 -11.33 -9.94 -8.97
C SER A 147 -11.88 -10.74 -7.79
N ASP A 148 -12.53 -11.87 -8.08
CA ASP A 148 -13.22 -12.68 -7.05
C ASP A 148 -12.26 -13.23 -5.98
N ASN A 149 -10.99 -13.43 -6.35
CA ASN A 149 -9.93 -13.92 -5.46
C ASN A 149 -9.13 -12.79 -4.76
N TYR A 150 -9.47 -11.52 -4.95
CA TYR A 150 -8.85 -10.39 -4.27
C TYR A 150 -9.38 -10.29 -2.83
N TRP A 151 -8.47 -10.23 -1.86
CA TRP A 151 -8.80 -9.91 -0.48
C TRP A 151 -7.99 -8.71 -0.01
N MET A 152 -8.66 -7.71 0.56
CA MET A 152 -8.03 -6.58 1.24
C MET A 152 -7.82 -6.90 2.71
N PHE A 153 -6.76 -6.38 3.33
CA PHE A 153 -6.55 -6.45 4.78
C PHE A 153 -6.44 -5.07 5.39
N GLY A 154 -6.75 -5.00 6.68
CA GLY A 154 -6.42 -3.87 7.54
C GLY A 154 -6.52 -4.27 9.00
N CYS A 155 -5.84 -3.53 9.86
CA CYS A 155 -5.96 -3.68 11.31
C CYS A 155 -6.20 -2.31 11.97
N ARG A 156 -6.81 -2.35 13.15
CA ARG A 156 -7.09 -1.17 13.97
C ARG A 156 -7.04 -1.51 15.45
N THR A 157 -6.60 -0.53 16.25
CA THR A 157 -6.92 -0.46 17.67
C THR A 157 -8.14 0.44 17.87
N ASP A 158 -9.17 -0.06 18.55
CA ASP A 158 -10.29 0.74 19.02
C ASP A 158 -9.80 1.78 20.05
N LYS A 159 -9.91 3.08 19.72
CA LYS A 159 -9.43 4.20 20.55
C LYS A 159 -10.19 4.40 21.88
N MET A 160 -11.31 3.71 22.08
CA MET A 160 -12.13 3.82 23.28
C MET A 160 -11.85 2.70 24.30
N ASN A 161 -11.23 1.59 23.87
CA ASN A 161 -11.06 0.40 24.71
C ASN A 161 -9.82 -0.47 24.40
N ASP A 162 -8.92 0.04 23.56
CA ASP A 162 -7.64 -0.58 23.15
C ASP A 162 -7.74 -1.99 22.56
N LYS A 163 -8.92 -2.43 22.12
CA LYS A 163 -9.07 -3.72 21.46
C LYS A 163 -8.55 -3.66 20.03
N LYS A 164 -7.58 -4.54 19.76
CA LYS A 164 -7.11 -4.87 18.42
C LYS A 164 -8.12 -5.72 17.65
N GLU A 165 -8.41 -5.32 16.43
CA GLU A 165 -9.17 -6.06 15.43
C GLU A 165 -8.49 -5.93 14.06
N CYS A 166 -8.48 -7.02 13.29
CA CYS A 166 -8.06 -7.03 11.89
C CYS A 166 -9.17 -7.59 11.01
N SER A 167 -9.26 -7.18 9.75
CA SER A 167 -10.18 -7.75 8.76
C SER A 167 -9.45 -8.33 7.56
N ALA A 168 -10.09 -9.31 6.93
CA ALA A 168 -9.84 -9.72 5.55
C ALA A 168 -11.16 -9.57 4.78
N ASP A 169 -11.16 -8.75 3.74
CA ASP A 169 -12.35 -8.23 3.07
C ASP A 169 -12.36 -8.61 1.58
N ASN A 170 -13.34 -9.43 1.18
CA ASN A 170 -13.62 -9.77 -0.22
C ASN A 170 -14.79 -8.92 -0.73
N TYR A 171 -14.50 -7.99 -1.63
CA TYR A 171 -15.49 -7.03 -2.14
C TYR A 171 -16.43 -7.62 -3.18
N SER A 172 -15.98 -8.57 -4.02
CA SER A 172 -16.84 -9.21 -5.02
C SER A 172 -17.95 -10.02 -4.33
N ALA A 173 -17.57 -10.90 -3.41
CA ALA A 173 -18.51 -11.73 -2.68
C ALA A 173 -19.33 -10.97 -1.61
N ASN A 174 -18.89 -9.76 -1.21
CA ASN A 174 -19.41 -9.01 -0.07
C ASN A 174 -19.25 -9.77 1.27
N VAL A 175 -18.02 -10.21 1.56
CA VAL A 175 -17.68 -11.00 2.76
C VAL A 175 -16.51 -10.37 3.52
N SER A 176 -16.64 -10.28 4.83
CA SER A 176 -15.53 -9.93 5.74
C SER A 176 -15.28 -11.03 6.76
N ILE A 177 -13.99 -11.29 7.00
CA ILE A 177 -13.52 -12.10 8.12
C ILE A 177 -12.82 -11.17 9.09
N LEU A 178 -13.46 -10.87 10.23
CA LEU A 178 -12.83 -10.10 11.30
C LEU A 178 -12.11 -11.06 12.25
N LYS A 179 -10.92 -10.70 12.71
CA LYS A 179 -10.11 -11.43 13.69
C LYS A 179 -9.80 -10.54 14.89
N ASN A 180 -10.22 -11.01 16.06
CA ASN A 180 -9.86 -10.42 17.35
C ASN A 180 -9.60 -11.52 18.40
N LYS A 181 -9.51 -11.13 19.69
CA LYS A 181 -9.18 -12.06 20.79
C LYS A 181 -10.17 -13.21 20.99
N HIS A 182 -11.36 -13.15 20.41
CA HIS A 182 -12.38 -14.20 20.46
C HIS A 182 -12.32 -15.16 19.24
N GLY A 183 -11.30 -15.05 18.40
CA GLY A 183 -11.17 -15.77 17.15
C GLY A 183 -11.80 -14.99 15.99
N TYR A 184 -12.42 -15.69 15.05
CA TYR A 184 -13.02 -15.08 13.87
C TYR A 184 -14.49 -14.71 14.05
N LEU A 185 -14.90 -13.61 13.42
CA LEU A 185 -16.29 -13.23 13.17
C LEU A 185 -16.50 -13.15 11.65
N LEU A 186 -17.54 -13.81 11.14
CA LEU A 186 -17.92 -13.77 9.74
C LEU A 186 -19.05 -12.76 9.54
N GLN A 187 -18.83 -11.80 8.65
CA GLN A 187 -19.84 -10.84 8.21
C GLN A 187 -20.11 -11.00 6.71
N ILE A 188 -21.37 -10.87 6.32
CA ILE A 188 -21.83 -10.95 4.92
C ILE A 188 -22.70 -9.72 4.63
N GLY A 189 -22.46 -9.07 3.50
CA GLY A 189 -23.19 -7.87 3.08
C GLY A 189 -22.78 -6.63 3.87
N TYR A 190 -21.84 -5.85 3.32
CA TYR A 190 -21.52 -4.52 3.83
C TYR A 190 -22.77 -3.63 3.84
N ASP A 191 -23.52 -3.66 2.73
CA ASP A 191 -24.80 -2.97 2.54
C ASP A 191 -25.99 -3.92 2.79
N HIS A 192 -25.97 -4.73 3.86
CA HIS A 192 -27.15 -5.57 4.17
C HIS A 192 -28.31 -4.71 4.70
N TYR A 193 -29.54 -5.12 4.36
CA TYR A 193 -30.75 -4.45 4.82
C TYR A 193 -30.95 -4.71 6.32
N PRO A 194 -31.07 -3.67 7.18
CA PRO A 194 -31.23 -3.84 8.62
C PRO A 194 -32.47 -4.66 8.97
N GLY A 195 -32.38 -5.57 9.94
CA GLY A 195 -33.52 -6.44 10.30
C GLY A 195 -33.69 -7.65 9.37
N LYS A 196 -32.69 -7.97 8.53
CA LYS A 196 -32.67 -9.18 7.71
C LYS A 196 -31.47 -10.06 8.06
N LYS A 197 -31.67 -11.38 8.03
CA LYS A 197 -30.61 -12.36 8.21
C LYS A 197 -29.82 -12.57 6.93
N VAL A 198 -28.58 -13.00 7.09
CA VAL A 198 -27.69 -13.40 5.99
C VAL A 198 -27.45 -14.90 6.05
N SER A 199 -27.12 -15.50 4.92
CA SER A 199 -26.96 -16.94 4.78
C SER A 199 -25.64 -17.31 4.13
N ILE A 200 -25.12 -18.49 4.48
CA ILE A 200 -23.98 -19.11 3.80
C ILE A 200 -24.26 -20.60 3.58
N ARG A 201 -23.78 -21.12 2.46
CA ARG A 201 -23.78 -22.54 2.12
C ARG A 201 -22.41 -22.93 1.61
N ILE A 202 -21.86 -24.01 2.16
CA ILE A 202 -20.63 -24.64 1.67
C ILE A 202 -21.05 -25.89 0.91
N ASN A 203 -20.55 -26.05 -0.31
CA ASN A 203 -20.88 -27.15 -1.22
C ASN A 203 -22.40 -27.40 -1.32
N LYS A 204 -22.84 -28.62 -1.01
CA LYS A 204 -24.26 -29.02 -0.99
C LYS A 204 -24.85 -29.11 0.41
N ASP A 205 -24.12 -28.68 1.44
CA ASP A 205 -24.52 -28.80 2.84
C ASP A 205 -25.74 -27.94 3.18
N LYS A 206 -26.22 -28.06 4.43
CA LYS A 206 -27.34 -27.28 4.94
C LYS A 206 -26.97 -25.78 4.96
N VAL A 207 -27.89 -24.94 4.51
CA VAL A 207 -27.76 -23.47 4.62
C VAL A 207 -27.70 -23.07 6.08
N LEU A 208 -26.67 -22.30 6.44
CA LEU A 208 -26.49 -21.68 7.74
C LEU A 208 -26.96 -20.23 7.65
N ASN A 209 -27.69 -19.75 8.66
CA ASN A 209 -28.18 -18.37 8.74
C ASN A 209 -27.53 -17.66 9.92
N SER A 210 -27.37 -16.34 9.81
CA SER A 210 -26.90 -15.50 10.90
C SER A 210 -27.81 -15.61 12.13
N TRP A 211 -27.20 -15.53 13.31
CA TRP A 211 -27.95 -15.53 14.57
C TRP A 211 -28.79 -14.26 14.69
N ARG A 212 -28.19 -13.12 14.33
CA ARG A 212 -28.78 -11.78 14.34
C ARG A 212 -29.04 -11.27 12.93
N GLU A 213 -29.71 -10.13 12.89
CA GLU A 213 -30.09 -9.38 11.70
C GLU A 213 -29.14 -8.18 11.45
N ASP A 214 -27.88 -8.36 11.85
CA ASP A 214 -26.77 -7.38 11.78
C ASP A 214 -25.69 -7.81 10.76
N GLY A 215 -26.01 -8.76 9.88
CA GLY A 215 -25.08 -9.30 8.89
C GLY A 215 -23.99 -10.23 9.46
N THR A 216 -23.99 -10.54 10.76
CA THR A 216 -22.91 -11.33 11.40
C THR A 216 -23.34 -12.71 11.91
N PHE A 217 -22.44 -13.67 11.79
CA PHE A 217 -22.51 -14.93 12.54
C PHE A 217 -21.82 -14.74 13.90
N ASN A 218 -22.31 -15.40 14.95
CA ASN A 218 -21.60 -15.37 16.24
C ASN A 218 -20.21 -16.03 16.14
N TYR A 219 -19.30 -15.74 17.09
CA TYR A 219 -17.92 -16.25 17.05
C TYR A 219 -17.83 -17.77 16.92
N GLN A 220 -18.63 -18.55 17.65
CA GLN A 220 -18.55 -20.02 17.60
C GLN A 220 -18.91 -20.55 16.20
N ILE A 221 -20.02 -20.07 15.62
CA ILE A 221 -20.45 -20.48 14.29
C ILE A 221 -19.46 -19.96 13.22
N SER A 222 -18.99 -18.71 13.34
CA SER A 222 -17.99 -18.12 12.44
C SER A 222 -16.69 -18.93 12.41
N ASN A 223 -16.14 -19.26 13.58
CA ASN A 223 -14.93 -20.08 13.69
C ASN A 223 -15.14 -21.48 13.07
N ASN A 224 -16.31 -22.09 13.24
CA ASN A 224 -16.61 -23.40 12.64
C ASN A 224 -16.71 -23.31 11.11
N ILE A 225 -17.43 -22.31 10.58
CA ILE A 225 -17.55 -22.06 9.14
C ILE A 225 -16.16 -21.84 8.52
N ILE A 226 -15.42 -20.86 9.04
CA ILE A 226 -14.13 -20.45 8.50
C ILE A 226 -13.10 -21.59 8.54
N LYS A 227 -13.07 -22.40 9.60
CA LYS A 227 -12.19 -23.59 9.67
C LYS A 227 -12.63 -24.75 8.78
N SER A 228 -13.90 -24.78 8.35
CA SER A 228 -14.43 -25.84 7.48
C SER A 228 -14.14 -25.61 6.00
N ILE A 229 -14.01 -24.34 5.58
CA ILE A 229 -13.76 -23.94 4.18
C ILE A 229 -12.36 -24.38 3.73
N LYS A 230 -12.31 -25.02 2.57
CA LYS A 230 -11.11 -25.45 1.84
C LYS A 230 -11.04 -24.71 0.51
N ASN A 231 -9.82 -24.60 -0.05
CA ASN A 231 -9.58 -23.85 -1.28
C ASN A 231 -10.30 -24.39 -2.55
N ASN A 232 -10.96 -25.54 -2.46
CA ASN A 232 -11.72 -26.17 -3.54
C ASN A 232 -13.21 -26.36 -3.21
N ASP A 233 -13.72 -25.75 -2.14
CA ASP A 233 -15.15 -25.76 -1.82
C ASP A 233 -15.92 -24.76 -2.69
N VAL A 234 -17.18 -25.04 -2.98
CA VAL A 234 -18.10 -24.08 -3.61
C VAL A 234 -18.87 -23.35 -2.51
N VAL A 235 -18.54 -22.09 -2.25
CA VAL A 235 -19.16 -21.30 -1.18
C VAL A 235 -20.11 -20.26 -1.76
N TYR A 236 -21.38 -20.30 -1.36
CA TYR A 236 -22.38 -19.28 -1.69
C TYR A 236 -22.78 -18.49 -0.46
N VAL A 237 -22.86 -17.17 -0.61
CA VAL A 237 -23.35 -16.24 0.42
C VAL A 237 -24.59 -15.52 -0.08
N ARG A 238 -25.50 -15.18 0.83
CA ARG A 238 -26.74 -14.46 0.51
C ARG A 238 -27.06 -13.40 1.56
N TYR A 239 -27.53 -12.25 1.10
CA TYR A 239 -28.03 -11.16 1.93
C TYR A 239 -29.11 -10.38 1.18
N VAL A 240 -29.88 -9.56 1.90
CA VAL A 240 -30.81 -8.59 1.28
C VAL A 240 -30.07 -7.26 1.16
N LYS A 241 -30.03 -6.62 -0.02
CA LYS A 241 -29.16 -5.45 -0.28
C LYS A 241 -29.85 -4.10 -0.07
N TRP A 242 -29.49 -3.40 1.00
CA TRP A 242 -29.92 -2.02 1.25
C TRP A 242 -29.61 -1.08 0.05
N PRO A 243 -30.50 -0.11 -0.28
CA PRO A 243 -31.80 0.22 0.34
C PRO A 243 -32.99 -0.60 -0.19
N TYR A 244 -32.76 -1.70 -0.91
CA TYR A 244 -33.80 -2.46 -1.60
C TYR A 244 -34.04 -3.82 -0.92
N GLU A 245 -35.27 -4.33 -0.89
CA GLU A 245 -35.55 -5.66 -0.33
C GLU A 245 -35.27 -6.81 -1.32
N ASN A 246 -34.21 -6.68 -2.11
CA ASN A 246 -33.78 -7.68 -3.09
C ASN A 246 -32.74 -8.64 -2.49
N GLU A 247 -32.96 -9.94 -2.60
CA GLU A 247 -31.95 -10.96 -2.27
C GLU A 247 -30.81 -10.94 -3.31
N ILE A 248 -29.58 -10.78 -2.83
CA ILE A 248 -28.34 -10.97 -3.60
C ILE A 248 -27.72 -12.28 -3.15
N THR A 249 -27.33 -13.12 -4.11
CA THR A 249 -26.55 -14.35 -3.87
C THR A 249 -25.25 -14.26 -4.66
N ASN A 250 -24.11 -14.29 -3.96
CA ASN A 250 -22.78 -14.27 -4.56
C ASN A 250 -22.07 -15.62 -4.33
N GLN A 251 -21.16 -15.98 -5.21
CA GLN A 251 -20.18 -17.02 -4.94
C GLN A 251 -18.93 -16.37 -4.33
N LEU A 252 -18.37 -16.99 -3.29
CA LEU A 252 -17.07 -16.62 -2.75
C LEU A 252 -15.99 -17.49 -3.42
N ASP A 253 -15.02 -16.86 -4.09
CA ASP A 253 -13.82 -17.58 -4.52
C ASP A 253 -12.93 -17.85 -3.29
N VAL A 254 -12.74 -19.13 -3.00
CA VAL A 254 -11.96 -19.62 -1.87
C VAL A 254 -10.59 -20.15 -2.29
N SER A 255 -10.18 -19.99 -3.55
CA SER A 255 -8.92 -20.52 -4.09
C SER A 255 -7.68 -20.19 -3.26
N TYR A 256 -7.68 -19.05 -2.56
CA TYR A 256 -6.60 -18.57 -1.69
C TYR A 256 -7.01 -18.46 -0.20
N PHE A 257 -8.10 -19.12 0.21
CA PHE A 257 -8.71 -18.90 1.54
C PHE A 257 -7.80 -19.27 2.72
N LYS A 258 -6.98 -20.33 2.59
CA LYS A 258 -5.98 -20.69 3.61
C LYS A 258 -4.87 -19.66 3.71
N GLU A 259 -4.42 -19.13 2.57
CA GLU A 259 -3.38 -18.13 2.44
C GLU A 259 -3.86 -16.79 3.04
N VAL A 260 -5.11 -16.41 2.77
CA VAL A 260 -5.83 -15.29 3.41
C VAL A 260 -5.85 -15.42 4.94
N LEU A 261 -6.25 -16.58 5.47
CA LEU A 261 -6.29 -16.81 6.91
C LEU A 261 -4.90 -16.81 7.55
N ARG A 262 -3.90 -17.40 6.88
CA ARG A 262 -2.50 -17.38 7.34
C ARG A 262 -1.98 -15.95 7.43
N LEU A 263 -2.27 -15.12 6.43
CA LEU A 263 -1.86 -13.72 6.42
C LEU A 263 -2.59 -12.94 7.52
N LEU A 264 -3.92 -13.06 7.61
CA LEU A 264 -4.73 -12.43 8.66
C LEU A 264 -4.23 -12.77 10.07
N ASP A 265 -3.86 -14.03 10.32
CA ASP A 265 -3.31 -14.49 11.60
C ASP A 265 -1.89 -14.00 11.88
N THR A 266 -1.10 -13.71 10.84
CA THR A 266 0.27 -13.20 10.95
C THR A 266 0.30 -11.69 11.16
N ILE A 267 -0.67 -10.97 10.60
CA ILE A 267 -0.89 -9.54 10.82
C ILE A 267 -1.62 -9.33 12.18
N TYR A 268 -2.54 -10.26 12.53
CA TYR A 268 -2.82 -10.54 13.94
C TYR A 268 -1.54 -11.02 14.67
N ASN A 269 -1.50 -11.01 16.00
CA ASN A 269 -0.29 -11.28 16.81
C ASN A 269 0.93 -10.32 16.66
N LEU A 270 1.22 -9.75 15.48
CA LEU A 270 2.29 -8.76 15.27
C LEU A 270 1.89 -7.32 15.64
N HIS A 271 0.75 -6.85 15.13
CA HIS A 271 0.09 -5.61 15.59
C HIS A 271 -0.30 -5.70 17.09
#